data_AF-A0ABD3QDP2-F1
#
_entry.id   AF-A0ABD3QDP2-F1
#
_cell.length_a   1.000
_cell.length_b   1.000
_cell.length_c   1.000
_cell.angle_alpha   90.00
_cell.angle_beta   90.00
_cell.angle_gamma   90.00
#
_symmetry.space_group_name_H-M   'P 1'
#
loop_
_entity.id
_entity.type
_entity.pdbx_description
1 polymer ?
#
loop_
_entity_poly.entity_id
_entity_poly.type
_entity_poly.pdbx_seq_one_letter_code
_entity_poly.pdbx_strand_id
1 'polypeptide(L)'
;MTLISSSHTLTWRHQRRSLGRLSSSAEAWASGLNSTGGAVNPDKSRWILSSYEWLNGVWGYGQQPEAGLIPLSRTVSRPISNGQVTTAEKSSDDGNDSKHVEENVTQKAAGWINRMRNAHLPARMGWIAYRFKLWASIRYGIATLALP
;
A
#
# COMPACT_ATOMS: atom_id res chain seq x y z
N MET A 1 37.99 25.77 -0.50
CA MET A 1 36.54 26.10 -0.47
C MET A 1 35.94 25.63 -1.79
N THR A 2 34.72 25.08 -1.79
CA THR A 2 33.96 24.55 -2.96
C THR A 2 34.12 23.06 -3.32
N LEU A 3 33.71 22.15 -2.43
CA LEU A 3 33.32 20.77 -2.80
C LEU A 3 31.96 20.34 -2.22
N ILE A 4 31.35 21.13 -1.34
CA ILE A 4 30.06 20.79 -0.70
C ILE A 4 28.84 21.13 -1.59
N SER A 5 29.01 22.03 -2.58
CA SER A 5 27.91 22.52 -3.44
C SER A 5 27.47 21.54 -4.54
N SER A 6 28.36 20.64 -5.01
CA SER A 6 28.03 19.70 -6.10
C SER A 6 27.15 18.52 -5.65
N SER A 7 27.39 17.95 -4.47
CA SER A 7 26.60 16.82 -3.98
C SER A 7 25.15 17.22 -3.68
N HIS A 8 24.95 18.42 -3.13
CA HIS A 8 23.63 18.96 -2.83
C HIS A 8 22.82 19.27 -4.10
N THR A 9 23.46 19.79 -5.16
CA THR A 9 22.78 20.09 -6.43
C THR A 9 22.44 18.84 -7.25
N LEU A 10 23.25 17.78 -7.14
CA LEU A 10 22.99 16.47 -7.75
C LEU A 10 21.79 15.75 -7.13
N THR A 11 21.65 15.78 -5.80
CA THR A 11 20.49 15.19 -5.11
C THR A 11 19.19 15.92 -5.47
N TRP A 12 19.20 17.26 -5.52
CA TRP A 12 18.04 18.05 -5.95
C TRP A 12 17.62 17.79 -7.40
N ARG A 13 18.57 17.55 -8.31
CA ARG A 13 18.28 17.23 -9.72
C ARG A 13 17.70 15.83 -9.87
N HIS A 14 18.24 14.87 -9.11
CA HIS A 14 17.73 13.50 -9.06
C HIS A 14 16.31 13.45 -8.49
N GLN A 15 16.06 14.17 -7.40
CA GLN A 15 14.76 14.24 -6.71
C GLN A 15 13.69 14.93 -7.57
N ARG A 16 14.03 15.98 -8.32
CA ARG A 16 13.08 16.58 -9.30
C ARG A 16 12.76 15.62 -10.45
N ARG A 17 13.75 14.84 -10.90
CA ARG A 17 13.55 13.88 -11.99
C ARG A 17 12.67 12.70 -11.55
N SER A 18 12.87 12.19 -10.33
CA SER A 18 12.02 11.13 -9.77
C SER A 18 10.58 11.63 -9.57
N LEU A 19 10.40 12.86 -9.09
CA LEU A 19 9.07 13.46 -8.94
C LEU A 19 8.34 13.62 -10.28
N GLY A 20 9.05 14.06 -11.32
CA GLY A 20 8.48 14.15 -12.67
C GLY A 20 8.01 12.79 -13.20
N ARG A 21 8.78 11.73 -12.96
CA ARG A 21 8.41 10.36 -13.35
C ARG A 21 7.21 9.82 -12.56
N LEU A 22 7.16 10.09 -11.25
CA LEU A 22 6.01 9.73 -10.41
C LEU A 22 4.72 10.40 -10.90
N SER A 23 4.79 11.69 -11.24
CA SER A 23 3.64 12.43 -11.79
C SER A 23 3.17 11.82 -13.11
N SER A 24 4.08 11.54 -14.06
CA SER A 24 3.71 10.91 -15.33
C SER A 24 3.11 9.52 -15.16
N SER A 25 3.60 8.74 -14.19
CA SER A 25 3.04 7.42 -13.88
C SER A 25 1.63 7.52 -13.29
N ALA A 26 1.40 8.48 -12.40
CA ALA A 26 0.07 8.73 -11.82
C ALA A 26 -0.93 9.20 -12.88
N GLU A 27 -0.51 10.07 -13.80
CA GLU A 27 -1.32 10.51 -14.94
C GLU A 27 -1.69 9.34 -15.86
N ALA A 28 -0.73 8.46 -16.18
CA ALA A 28 -0.98 7.28 -17.00
C ALA A 28 -1.98 6.32 -16.34
N TRP A 29 -1.85 6.09 -15.03
CA TRP A 29 -2.79 5.28 -14.26
C TRP A 29 -4.19 5.90 -14.21
N ALA A 30 -4.29 7.20 -13.93
CA ALA A 30 -5.56 7.92 -13.91
C ALA A 30 -6.24 7.91 -15.28
N SER A 31 -5.47 8.09 -16.36
CA SER A 31 -5.96 7.99 -17.75
C SER A 31 -6.50 6.59 -18.07
N GLY A 32 -5.80 5.54 -17.64
CA GLY A 32 -6.25 4.16 -17.78
C GLY A 32 -7.59 3.89 -17.07
N LEU A 33 -7.71 4.34 -15.82
CA LEU A 33 -8.96 4.22 -15.05
C LEU A 33 -10.12 4.98 -15.71
N ASN A 34 -9.88 6.22 -16.15
CA ASN A 34 -10.88 7.02 -16.85
C ASN A 34 -11.34 6.36 -18.15
N SER A 35 -10.42 5.71 -18.88
CA SER A 35 -10.73 5.00 -20.13
C SER A 35 -11.68 3.81 -19.93
N THR A 36 -11.69 3.20 -18.73
CA THR A 36 -12.62 2.12 -18.37
C THR A 36 -13.87 2.61 -17.65
N GLY A 37 -14.10 3.92 -17.57
CA GLY A 37 -15.23 4.54 -16.85
C GLY A 37 -15.04 4.63 -15.32
N GLY A 38 -13.83 4.40 -14.82
CA GLY A 38 -13.46 4.59 -13.42
C GLY A 38 -12.86 5.98 -13.16
N ALA A 39 -12.53 6.26 -11.90
CA ALA A 39 -11.79 7.45 -11.49
C ALA A 39 -10.91 7.13 -10.29
N VAL A 40 -9.77 7.82 -10.16
CA VAL A 40 -8.91 7.69 -8.98
C VAL A 40 -9.63 8.33 -7.79
N ASN A 41 -9.76 7.58 -6.70
CA ASN A 41 -10.26 8.10 -5.43
C ASN A 41 -9.06 8.52 -4.54
N PRO A 42 -8.83 9.82 -4.29
CA PRO A 42 -7.71 10.30 -3.48
C PRO A 42 -7.68 9.69 -2.08
N ASP A 43 -8.84 9.48 -1.45
CA ASP A 43 -8.93 8.97 -0.08
C ASP A 43 -8.52 7.49 0.03
N LYS A 44 -8.48 6.78 -1.11
CA LYS A 44 -8.07 5.38 -1.21
C LYS A 44 -6.77 5.18 -1.99
N SER A 45 -6.14 6.27 -2.42
CA SER A 45 -4.95 6.24 -3.25
C SER A 45 -3.78 6.81 -2.46
N ARG A 46 -2.62 6.19 -2.60
CA ARG A 46 -1.36 6.64 -2.01
C ARG A 46 -0.24 6.34 -3.00
N TRP A 47 0.83 7.13 -2.92
CA TRP A 47 2.05 6.83 -3.65
C TRP A 47 3.19 6.62 -2.66
N ILE A 48 4.15 5.79 -3.04
CA ILE A 48 5.32 5.46 -2.24
C ILE A 48 6.52 5.48 -3.21
N LEU A 49 7.60 6.16 -2.81
CA LEU A 49 8.88 6.11 -3.53
C LEU A 49 9.85 5.22 -2.76
N SER A 50 10.05 4.00 -3.25
CA SER A 50 11.06 3.07 -2.72
C SER A 50 12.44 3.40 -3.26
N SER A 51 13.07 4.44 -2.73
CA SER A 51 14.47 4.77 -2.99
C SER A 51 15.37 4.01 -2.02
N TYR A 52 16.44 3.38 -2.52
CA TYR A 52 17.43 2.69 -1.68
C TYR A 52 18.69 3.54 -1.55
N GLU A 53 19.19 3.66 -0.32
CA GLU A 53 20.44 4.34 0.02
C GLU A 53 21.37 3.35 0.74
N TRP A 54 22.65 3.40 0.39
CA TRP A 54 23.67 2.63 1.09
C TRP A 54 24.15 3.43 2.30
N LEU A 55 23.72 3.02 3.49
CA LEU A 55 24.02 3.72 4.74
C LEU A 55 24.79 2.78 5.66
N ASN A 56 26.03 3.16 6.00
CA ASN A 56 26.86 2.45 6.98
C ASN A 56 27.03 0.94 6.73
N GLY A 57 27.16 0.53 5.47
CA GLY A 57 27.37 -0.88 5.11
C GLY A 57 26.11 -1.72 4.98
N VAL A 58 24.93 -1.10 5.06
CA VAL A 58 23.63 -1.76 4.90
C VAL A 58 22.78 -0.99 3.89
N TRP A 59 22.03 -1.70 3.04
CA TRP A 59 20.99 -1.09 2.20
C TRP A 59 19.80 -0.70 3.09
N GLY A 60 19.44 0.59 3.08
CA GLY A 60 18.25 1.10 3.74
C GLY A 60 17.37 1.87 2.76
N TYR A 61 16.13 2.15 3.17
CA TYR A 61 15.30 3.08 2.42
C TYR A 61 15.79 4.51 2.63
N GLY A 62 16.01 5.21 1.52
CA GLY A 62 16.30 6.63 1.51
C GLY A 62 15.12 7.45 2.03
N GLN A 63 15.42 8.66 2.50
CA GLN A 63 14.39 9.57 3.00
C GLN A 63 13.40 9.91 1.87
N GLN A 64 12.10 9.69 2.14
CA GLN A 64 11.08 10.08 1.19
C GLN A 64 11.08 11.61 1.04
N PRO A 65 10.97 12.12 -0.20
CA PRO A 65 10.87 13.55 -0.40
C PRO A 65 9.63 14.07 0.33
N GLU A 66 9.75 15.22 1.00
CA GLU A 66 8.61 16.02 1.50
C GLU A 66 7.82 16.65 0.34
N ALA A 67 7.77 15.96 -0.79
CA ALA A 67 7.11 16.42 -1.98
C ALA A 67 5.61 16.21 -1.80
N GLY A 68 4.94 17.31 -1.50
CA GLY A 68 3.50 17.39 -1.54
C GLY A 68 2.97 16.96 -2.91
N LEU A 69 1.93 16.13 -2.83
CA LEU A 69 0.78 16.18 -3.73
C LEU A 69 1.11 15.87 -5.20
N ILE A 70 0.96 14.60 -5.61
CA ILE A 70 0.88 14.27 -7.04
C ILE A 70 -0.53 14.70 -7.53
N PRO A 71 -0.64 15.60 -8.52
CA PRO A 71 -1.92 16.06 -9.04
C PRO A 71 -2.61 14.94 -9.83
N LEU A 72 -3.89 14.68 -9.51
CA LEU A 72 -4.72 13.65 -10.14
C LEU A 72 -4.96 13.89 -11.63
N SER A 73 -5.06 15.16 -12.02
CA SER A 73 -5.20 15.62 -13.39
C SER A 73 -4.80 17.10 -13.49
N ARG A 74 -4.46 17.56 -14.70
CA ARG A 74 -4.12 18.97 -14.95
C ARG A 74 -5.23 19.97 -14.60
N THR A 75 -6.47 19.53 -14.41
CA THR A 75 -7.65 20.38 -14.17
C THR A 75 -8.26 20.19 -12.78
N VAL A 76 -8.06 19.03 -12.13
CA VAL A 76 -8.53 18.74 -10.77
C VAL A 76 -7.35 18.23 -9.96
N SER A 77 -6.74 19.14 -9.20
CA SER A 77 -5.62 18.83 -8.32
C SER A 77 -6.19 18.42 -6.95
N ARG A 78 -6.66 17.18 -6.82
CA ARG A 78 -6.83 16.59 -5.48
C ARG A 78 -5.56 15.83 -5.13
N PRO A 79 -4.89 16.19 -4.03
CA PRO A 79 -3.64 15.55 -3.66
C PRO A 79 -3.82 14.10 -3.25
N ILE A 80 -3.00 13.22 -3.82
CA ILE A 80 -2.79 11.87 -3.30
C ILE A 80 -1.76 11.94 -2.16
N SER A 81 -2.08 11.36 -1.01
CA SER A 81 -1.18 11.36 0.15
C SER A 81 0.05 10.47 -0.07
N ASN A 82 1.16 10.84 0.58
CA ASN A 82 2.36 10.01 0.63
C ASN A 82 2.19 8.93 1.72
N GLY A 83 2.49 7.68 1.39
CA GLY A 83 2.60 6.58 2.36
C GLY A 83 4.05 6.34 2.75
N GLN A 84 4.34 6.21 4.04
CA GLN A 84 5.65 5.75 4.51
C GLN A 84 5.86 4.29 4.09
N VAL A 85 7.02 3.98 3.50
CA VAL A 85 7.42 2.63 3.05
C VAL A 85 7.28 1.58 4.18
N THR A 86 7.55 2.02 5.42
CA THR A 86 7.51 1.21 6.64
C THR A 86 6.13 1.03 7.24
N THR A 87 5.12 1.79 6.78
CA THR A 87 3.78 1.76 7.37
C THR A 87 2.90 0.76 6.62
N ALA A 88 2.90 -0.48 7.11
CA ALA A 88 1.96 -1.50 6.65
C ALA A 88 0.53 -1.09 7.03
N GLU A 89 -0.31 -0.81 6.04
CA GLU A 89 -1.77 -0.78 6.23
C GLU A 89 -2.45 -2.02 5.64
N LYS A 90 -1.87 -2.65 4.61
CA LYS A 90 -2.37 -3.89 4.00
C LYS A 90 -1.26 -4.80 3.45
N SER A 91 -0.12 -4.25 3.10
CA SER A 91 1.12 -4.94 2.80
C SER A 91 2.19 -3.89 3.00
N SER A 92 3.24 -4.19 3.78
CA SER A 92 4.39 -3.29 3.83
C SER A 92 5.20 -3.50 2.57
N ASP A 93 5.70 -2.43 1.94
CA ASP A 93 6.65 -2.57 0.84
C ASP A 93 7.97 -3.23 1.30
N ASP A 94 8.17 -3.30 2.62
CA ASP A 94 9.25 -4.00 3.31
C ASP A 94 9.04 -5.52 3.45
N GLY A 95 7.94 -6.06 2.92
CA GLY A 95 7.59 -7.48 3.04
C GLY A 95 7.13 -7.91 4.45
N ASN A 96 6.87 -6.95 5.34
CA ASN A 96 6.31 -7.22 6.65
C ASN A 96 4.79 -7.39 6.57
N ASP A 97 4.35 -8.64 6.44
CA ASP A 97 2.92 -8.99 6.33
C ASP A 97 2.22 -9.22 7.67
N SER A 98 2.91 -9.00 8.79
CA SER A 98 2.39 -9.30 10.14
C SER A 98 1.03 -8.67 10.42
N LYS A 99 0.87 -7.38 10.14
CA LYS A 99 -0.41 -6.67 10.31
C LYS A 99 -1.50 -7.19 9.37
N HIS A 100 -1.14 -7.55 8.15
CA HIS A 100 -2.09 -8.15 7.21
C HIS A 100 -2.60 -9.50 7.72
N VAL A 101 -1.70 -10.35 8.23
CA VAL A 101 -2.06 -11.63 8.85
C VAL A 101 -2.92 -11.40 10.09
N GLU A 102 -2.56 -10.44 10.95
CA GLU A 102 -3.32 -10.12 12.15
C GLU A 102 -4.77 -9.70 11.82
N GLU A 103 -4.96 -8.72 10.93
CA GLU A 103 -6.27 -8.17 10.61
C GLU A 103 -7.11 -9.11 9.73
N ASN A 104 -6.52 -9.69 8.68
CA ASN A 104 -7.27 -10.43 7.67
C ASN A 104 -7.39 -11.93 7.94
N VAL A 105 -6.55 -12.50 8.80
CA VAL A 105 -6.63 -13.91 9.19
C VAL A 105 -7.07 -14.03 10.64
N THR A 106 -6.30 -13.48 11.57
CA THR A 106 -6.51 -13.71 13.02
C THR A 106 -7.78 -13.05 13.55
N GLN A 107 -7.99 -11.75 13.29
CA GLN A 107 -9.18 -11.04 13.76
C GLN A 107 -10.48 -11.56 13.13
N LYS A 108 -10.46 -11.92 11.83
CA LYS A 108 -11.63 -12.53 11.17
C LYS A 108 -11.97 -13.89 11.75
N ALA A 109 -10.97 -14.72 12.05
CA ALA A 109 -11.16 -16.00 12.72
C ALA A 109 -11.77 -15.80 14.12
N ALA A 110 -11.16 -14.94 14.94
CA ALA A 110 -11.64 -14.65 16.29
C ALA A 110 -13.08 -14.11 16.29
N GLY A 111 -13.37 -13.13 15.41
CA GLY A 111 -14.71 -12.56 15.28
C GLY A 111 -15.76 -13.55 14.74
N TRP A 112 -15.36 -14.53 13.92
CA TRP A 112 -16.25 -15.59 13.48
C TRP A 112 -16.50 -16.62 14.58
N ILE A 113 -15.47 -17.02 15.33
CA ILE A 113 -15.61 -17.97 16.46
C ILE A 113 -16.58 -17.41 17.50
N ASN A 114 -16.45 -16.12 17.85
CA ASN A 114 -17.38 -15.46 18.78
C ASN A 114 -18.82 -15.45 18.26
N ARG A 115 -19.02 -15.18 16.96
CA ARG A 115 -20.35 -15.24 16.34
C ARG A 115 -20.93 -16.66 16.36
N MET A 116 -20.12 -17.67 16.09
CA MET A 116 -20.55 -19.07 16.09
C MET A 116 -20.86 -19.60 17.49
N ARG A 117 -20.12 -19.18 18.52
CA ARG A 117 -20.42 -19.50 19.93
C ARG A 117 -21.76 -18.93 20.37
N ASN A 118 -22.09 -17.72 19.91
CA ASN A 118 -23.31 -17.03 20.29
C ASN A 118 -24.52 -17.39 19.40
N ALA A 119 -24.27 -17.86 18.19
CA ALA A 119 -25.31 -18.34 17.31
C ALA A 119 -25.76 -19.72 17.79
N HIS A 120 -27.03 -19.84 18.16
CA HIS A 120 -27.69 -21.11 18.50
C HIS A 120 -27.84 -22.00 17.26
N LEU A 121 -26.71 -22.38 16.66
CA LEU A 121 -26.62 -23.17 15.45
C LEU A 121 -26.47 -24.64 15.81
N PRO A 122 -27.27 -25.54 15.22
CA PRO A 122 -27.05 -26.98 15.34
C PRO A 122 -25.66 -27.36 14.84
N ALA A 123 -24.98 -28.30 15.52
CA ALA A 123 -23.60 -28.68 15.22
C ALA A 123 -23.34 -29.03 13.74
N ARG A 124 -24.32 -29.65 13.06
CA ARG A 124 -24.25 -29.98 11.62
C ARG A 124 -24.02 -28.76 10.71
N MET A 125 -24.51 -27.58 11.12
CA MET A 125 -24.34 -26.34 10.36
C MET A 125 -22.97 -25.69 10.59
N GLY A 126 -22.24 -26.11 11.63
CA GLY A 126 -20.90 -25.61 11.94
C GLY A 126 -19.91 -25.84 10.80
N TRP A 127 -19.90 -27.05 10.22
CA TRP A 127 -19.01 -27.39 9.09
C TRP A 127 -19.34 -26.58 7.82
N ILE A 128 -20.62 -26.38 7.53
CA ILE A 128 -21.09 -25.59 6.39
C ILE A 128 -20.68 -24.12 6.58
N ALA A 129 -20.91 -23.56 7.76
CA ALA A 129 -20.51 -22.19 8.09
C ALA A 129 -18.98 -22.01 8.02
N TYR A 130 -18.21 -22.99 8.50
CA TYR A 130 -16.76 -22.97 8.37
C TYR A 130 -16.33 -22.90 6.89
N ARG A 131 -16.82 -23.84 6.07
CA ARG A 131 -16.35 -24.00 4.67
C ARG A 131 -16.73 -22.83 3.76
N PHE A 132 -17.92 -22.27 3.95
CA PHE A 132 -18.49 -21.27 3.03
C PHE A 132 -18.48 -19.83 3.57
N LYS A 133 -18.35 -19.63 4.90
CA LYS A 133 -18.21 -18.28 5.47
C LYS A 133 -16.78 -18.01 5.90
N LEU A 134 -16.25 -18.80 6.85
CA LEU A 134 -14.93 -18.52 7.41
C LEU A 134 -13.83 -18.75 6.37
N TRP A 135 -13.74 -19.95 5.82
CA TRP A 135 -12.65 -20.31 4.90
C TRP A 135 -12.65 -19.43 3.64
N ALA A 136 -13.83 -19.16 3.08
CA ALA A 136 -13.95 -18.25 1.94
C ALA A 136 -13.43 -16.83 2.26
N SER A 137 -13.70 -16.32 3.47
CA SER A 137 -13.26 -14.99 3.90
C SER A 137 -11.75 -14.88 4.17
N ILE A 138 -11.13 -15.97 4.65
CA ILE A 138 -9.70 -16.03 4.98
C ILE A 138 -8.85 -16.35 3.73
N ARG A 139 -9.34 -17.23 2.86
CA ARG A 139 -8.60 -17.69 1.67
C ARG A 139 -8.16 -16.52 0.78
N TYR A 140 -9.01 -15.50 0.65
CA TYR A 140 -8.65 -14.29 -0.09
C TYR A 140 -7.48 -13.55 0.56
N GLY A 141 -7.48 -13.37 1.88
CA GLY A 141 -6.38 -12.71 2.60
C GLY A 141 -5.07 -13.51 2.54
N ILE A 142 -5.12 -14.84 2.55
CA ILE A 142 -3.88 -15.62 2.38
C ILE A 142 -3.37 -15.50 0.94
N ALA A 143 -4.26 -15.57 -0.05
CA ALA A 143 -3.86 -15.50 -1.46
C ALA A 143 -3.21 -14.16 -1.85
N THR A 144 -3.60 -13.04 -1.22
CA THR A 144 -2.98 -11.74 -1.47
C THR A 144 -1.52 -11.65 -1.02
N LEU A 145 -1.06 -12.54 -0.14
CA LEU A 145 0.35 -12.62 0.27
C LEU A 145 1.21 -13.50 -0.63
N ALA A 146 0.59 -14.32 -1.49
CA ALA A 146 1.28 -15.27 -2.36
C ALA A 146 1.47 -14.73 -3.79
N LEU A 147 0.99 -13.50 -4.07
CA LEU A 147 1.17 -12.85 -5.37
C LEU A 147 2.52 -12.09 -5.35
N PRO A 148 3.41 -12.36 -6.32
CA PRO A 148 4.72 -11.71 -6.42
C PRO A 148 4.64 -10.23 -6.80
#